data_AF-A0A1A8KX58-F1
#
_entry.id   AF-A0A1A8KX58-F1
#
_cell.length_a   1.000
_cell.length_b   1.000
_cell.length_c   1.000
_cell.angle_alpha   90.00
_cell.angle_beta   90.00
_cell.angle_gamma   90.00
#
_symmetry.space_group_name_H-M   'P 1'
#
loop_
_entity.id
_entity.type
_entity.pdbx_description
1 polymer ?
#
loop_
_entity_poly.entity_id
_entity_poly.type
_entity_poly.pdbx_seq_one_letter_code
_entity_poly.pdbx_strand_id
1 'polypeptide(L)'
;GKETKGKVKMIVNFTYSYLSAQLELNVWMPRLPLQIELSDTELGQIKSWRVPILTSKRPDWNSDEAERKGKGCMLQLQHALVRVLTYFVAEQEDPRDPTAY
;
A
#
# COMPACT_ATOMS: atom_id res chain seq x y z
N GLY A 1 -13.79 3.22 14.23
CA GLY A 1 -14.95 2.34 14.01
C GLY A 1 -14.59 0.91 14.36
N LYS A 2 -15.56 0.09 14.78
CA LYS A 2 -15.40 -1.34 15.17
C LYS A 2 -16.25 -2.25 14.28
N GLU A 3 -16.55 -1.81 13.08
CA GLU A 3 -17.45 -2.52 12.18
C GLU A 3 -16.71 -3.70 11.56
N THR A 4 -17.16 -4.91 11.89
CA THR A 4 -16.48 -6.17 11.56
C THR A 4 -17.12 -6.88 10.37
N LYS A 5 -18.22 -6.31 9.83
CA LYS A 5 -19.01 -6.88 8.74
C LYS A 5 -19.35 -5.79 7.73
N GLY A 6 -19.44 -6.17 6.45
CA GLY A 6 -19.90 -5.27 5.40
C GLY A 6 -21.42 -5.14 5.44
N LYS A 7 -21.96 -4.01 5.01
CA LYS A 7 -23.40 -3.75 5.01
C LYS A 7 -23.79 -2.89 3.80
N VAL A 8 -24.82 -3.30 3.08
CA VAL A 8 -25.45 -2.42 2.08
C VAL A 8 -26.45 -1.47 2.73
N LYS A 9 -26.64 -0.30 2.11
CA LYS A 9 -27.64 0.71 2.53
C LYS A 9 -27.50 1.15 3.99
N MET A 10 -26.25 1.30 4.45
CA MET A 10 -25.97 1.77 5.79
C MET A 10 -26.17 3.28 5.89
N ILE A 11 -27.10 3.70 6.75
CA ILE A 11 -27.34 5.11 7.04
C ILE A 11 -26.30 5.61 8.04
N VAL A 12 -25.54 6.63 7.64
CA VAL A 12 -24.60 7.33 8.52
C VAL A 12 -25.00 8.80 8.65
N ASN A 13 -24.86 9.34 9.86
CA ASN A 13 -25.02 10.77 10.10
C ASN A 13 -23.70 11.46 9.80
N PHE A 14 -23.69 12.33 8.79
CA PHE A 14 -22.56 13.16 8.43
C PHE A 14 -22.72 14.55 9.02
N THR A 15 -21.74 14.99 9.81
CA THR A 15 -21.73 16.32 10.42
C THR A 15 -20.44 17.05 10.08
N TYR A 16 -20.54 18.27 9.57
CA TYR A 16 -19.41 19.16 9.31
C TYR A 16 -19.78 20.60 9.66
N SER A 17 -19.18 21.14 10.72
CA SER A 17 -19.56 22.45 11.28
C SER A 17 -21.06 22.50 11.59
N TYR A 18 -21.81 23.42 10.95
CA TYR A 18 -23.26 23.57 11.09
C TYR A 18 -24.08 22.70 10.12
N LEU A 19 -23.44 21.95 9.22
CA LEU A 19 -24.13 21.07 8.28
C LEU A 19 -24.30 19.66 8.89
N SER A 20 -25.52 19.13 8.77
CA SER A 20 -25.85 17.75 9.14
C SER A 20 -26.71 17.11 8.05
N ALA A 21 -26.40 15.87 7.70
CA ALA A 21 -27.17 15.09 6.73
C ALA A 21 -27.11 13.60 7.05
N GLN A 22 -28.12 12.85 6.59
CA GLN A 22 -28.06 11.39 6.53
C GLN A 22 -27.60 10.96 5.15
N LEU A 23 -26.60 10.09 5.10
CA LEU A 23 -26.07 9.52 3.87
C LEU A 23 -26.22 8.01 3.90
N GLU A 24 -26.72 7.44 2.81
CA GLU A 24 -26.76 6.01 2.60
C GLU A 24 -25.46 5.58 1.91
N LEU A 25 -24.72 4.65 2.53
CA LEU A 25 -23.44 4.14 2.06
C LEU A 25 -23.44 2.60 2.01
N ASN A 26 -22.61 2.04 1.13
CA ASN A 26 -22.31 0.60 1.15
C ASN A 26 -20.92 0.40 1.75
N VAL A 27 -20.85 -0.39 2.82
CA VAL A 27 -19.61 -0.77 3.49
C VAL A 27 -19.20 -2.16 2.99
N TRP A 28 -18.16 -2.21 2.17
CA TRP A 28 -17.64 -3.46 1.62
C TRP A 28 -16.49 -3.98 2.47
N MET A 29 -16.55 -5.25 2.87
CA MET A 29 -15.50 -5.88 3.66
C MET A 29 -14.80 -6.99 2.86
N PRO A 30 -13.47 -7.10 2.95
CA PRO A 30 -12.74 -8.19 2.30
C PRO A 30 -13.05 -9.52 2.99
N ARG A 31 -13.28 -10.56 2.19
CA ARG A 31 -13.50 -11.91 2.72
C ARG A 31 -12.16 -12.55 3.08
N LEU A 32 -12.11 -13.20 4.24
CA LEU A 32 -10.94 -13.96 4.69
C LEU A 32 -11.11 -15.46 4.42
N PRO A 33 -10.01 -16.19 4.15
CA PRO A 33 -8.62 -15.70 4.06
C PRO A 33 -8.32 -14.96 2.75
N LEU A 34 -7.30 -14.09 2.75
CA LEU A 34 -6.78 -13.46 1.53
C LEU A 34 -5.93 -14.48 0.75
N GLN A 35 -6.01 -14.44 -0.58
CA GLN A 35 -5.05 -15.14 -1.45
C GLN A 35 -3.87 -14.22 -1.73
N ILE A 36 -2.67 -14.65 -1.37
CA ILE A 36 -1.44 -13.89 -1.58
C ILE A 36 -0.57 -14.65 -2.57
N GLU A 37 -0.16 -13.98 -3.63
CA GLU A 37 0.75 -14.50 -4.65
C GLU A 37 2.04 -13.68 -4.65
N LEU A 38 3.17 -14.36 -4.75
CA LEU A 38 4.50 -13.77 -4.78
C LEU A 38 5.20 -14.18 -6.08
N SER A 39 5.93 -13.26 -6.72
CA SER A 39 6.76 -13.62 -7.88
C SER A 39 7.93 -14.51 -7.49
N ASP A 40 8.59 -14.17 -6.37
CA ASP A 40 9.76 -14.84 -5.84
C ASP A 40 9.65 -14.92 -4.32
N THR A 41 9.91 -16.10 -3.76
CA THR A 41 9.84 -16.35 -2.30
C THR A 41 11.18 -16.18 -1.59
N GLU A 42 12.27 -16.12 -2.35
CA GLU A 42 13.62 -15.96 -1.85
C GLU A 42 14.26 -14.73 -2.50
N LEU A 43 14.72 -13.78 -1.68
CA LEU A 43 15.33 -12.55 -2.15
C LEU A 43 16.79 -12.51 -1.75
N GLY A 44 17.65 -12.24 -2.73
CA GLY A 44 19.09 -12.08 -2.56
C GLY A 44 19.53 -10.63 -2.62
N GLN A 45 20.72 -10.38 -2.10
CA GLN A 45 21.45 -9.15 -2.41
C GLN A 45 21.91 -9.19 -3.87
N ILE A 46 21.71 -8.08 -4.60
CA ILE A 46 22.24 -7.91 -5.94
C ILE A 46 23.74 -7.62 -5.82
N LYS A 47 24.56 -8.63 -6.10
CA LYS A 47 26.02 -8.52 -6.09
C LYS A 47 26.51 -7.70 -7.29
N SER A 48 27.61 -6.97 -7.10
CA SER A 48 28.33 -6.24 -8.16
C SER A 48 27.59 -5.05 -8.81
N TRP A 49 26.39 -4.69 -8.34
CA TRP A 49 25.68 -3.50 -8.81
C TRP A 49 26.07 -2.26 -8.00
N ARG A 50 26.82 -1.34 -8.63
CA ARG A 50 27.14 -0.03 -8.04
C ARG A 50 26.20 1.01 -8.65
N VAL A 51 25.18 1.46 -7.91
CA VAL A 51 24.38 2.62 -8.32
C VAL A 51 25.24 3.87 -8.11
N PRO A 52 25.51 4.68 -9.15
CA PRO A 52 26.18 5.96 -8.96
C PRO A 52 25.32 6.84 -8.06
N ILE A 53 25.78 7.16 -6.86
CA ILE A 53 25.18 8.25 -6.08
C ILE A 53 25.50 9.53 -6.83
N LEU A 54 24.52 10.06 -7.56
CA LEU A 54 24.60 11.39 -8.16
C LEU A 54 24.58 12.41 -7.03
N THR A 55 25.76 12.70 -6.47
CA THR A 55 25.94 13.85 -5.59
C THR A 55 25.65 15.09 -6.43
N SER A 56 24.54 15.77 -6.16
CA SER A 56 24.23 17.08 -6.75
C SER A 56 25.45 17.98 -6.58
N LYS A 57 26.09 18.35 -7.69
CA LYS A 57 27.30 19.19 -7.70
C LYS A 57 26.93 20.58 -7.20
N ARG A 58 27.23 20.88 -5.93
CA ARG A 58 27.50 22.26 -5.53
C ARG A 58 28.96 22.56 -5.84
N PRO A 59 29.28 23.64 -6.58
CA PRO A 59 30.65 23.97 -6.89
C PRO A 59 31.20 24.87 -5.79
N ASP A 60 31.81 24.31 -4.76
CA ASP A 60 32.87 25.03 -4.05
C ASP A 60 33.72 24.10 -3.16
N TRP A 61 34.99 24.49 -3.00
CA TRP A 61 36.00 23.93 -2.11
C TRP A 61 36.77 22.68 -2.55
N ASN A 62 37.83 22.97 -3.32
CA ASN A 62 39.20 22.47 -3.16
C ASN A 62 39.39 21.36 -2.10
N SER A 63 39.37 20.11 -2.54
CA SER A 63 39.88 18.98 -1.75
C SER A 63 40.34 17.88 -2.71
N ASP A 64 41.64 17.92 -3.02
CA ASP A 64 42.41 16.88 -3.72
C ASP A 64 42.50 15.55 -2.93
N GLU A 65 41.49 15.25 -2.11
CA GLU A 65 41.34 14.05 -1.29
C GLU A 65 39.96 13.38 -1.53
N ALA A 66 39.19 13.85 -2.52
CA ALA A 66 37.90 13.28 -2.90
C ALA A 66 38.00 12.12 -3.93
N GLU A 67 39.20 11.71 -4.33
CA GLU A 67 39.42 10.55 -5.20
C GLU A 67 39.52 9.22 -4.43
N ARG A 68 39.71 9.26 -3.11
CA ARG A 68 39.91 8.07 -2.26
C ARG A 68 38.72 7.64 -1.42
N LYS A 69 37.65 8.42 -1.34
CA LYS A 69 36.39 8.00 -0.69
C LYS A 69 35.39 7.61 -1.76
N GLY A 70 35.40 6.31 -2.07
CA GLY A 70 34.50 5.68 -3.02
C GLY A 70 33.08 6.22 -2.86
N LYS A 71 32.60 6.87 -3.92
CA LYS A 71 31.19 7.26 -4.11
C LYS A 71 30.32 6.10 -3.63
N GLY A 72 29.56 6.34 -2.56
CA GLY A 72 28.99 5.29 -1.71
C GLY A 72 28.31 4.19 -2.52
N CYS A 73 28.80 2.97 -2.38
CA CYS A 73 28.12 1.80 -2.90
C CYS A 73 27.04 1.43 -1.88
N MET A 74 25.78 1.76 -2.15
CA MET A 74 24.67 1.22 -1.35
C MET A 74 24.31 -0.17 -1.85
N LEU A 75 24.16 -1.11 -0.91
CA LEU A 75 23.71 -2.48 -1.21
C LEU A 75 22.33 -2.41 -1.89
N GLN A 76 22.16 -3.15 -2.99
CA GLN A 76 20.85 -3.33 -3.62
C GLN A 76 20.32 -4.72 -3.29
N LEU A 77 19.02 -4.81 -3.07
CA LEU A 77 18.31 -6.05 -2.76
C LEU A 77 17.38 -6.38 -3.93
N GLN A 78 17.16 -7.67 -4.19
CA GLN A 78 16.11 -8.11 -5.10
C GLN A 78 14.74 -7.77 -4.53
N HIS A 79 13.79 -7.43 -5.39
CA HIS A 79 12.41 -7.13 -5.02
C HIS A 79 11.50 -8.14 -5.71
N ALA A 80 10.47 -8.61 -5.01
CA ALA A 80 9.41 -9.45 -5.57
C ALA A 80 8.10 -8.66 -5.68
N LEU A 81 7.26 -9.03 -6.65
CA LEU A 81 5.89 -8.54 -6.71
C LEU A 81 5.02 -9.33 -5.73
N VAL A 82 4.20 -8.61 -4.97
CA VAL A 82 3.18 -9.18 -4.08
C VAL A 82 1.81 -8.81 -4.65
N ARG A 83 0.98 -9.82 -4.92
CA ARG A 83 -0.42 -9.65 -5.31
C ARG A 83 -1.31 -10.17 -4.20
N VAL A 84 -2.28 -9.37 -3.79
CA VAL A 84 -3.27 -9.75 -2.77
C VAL A 84 -4.64 -9.77 -3.43
N LEU A 85 -5.30 -10.92 -3.39
CA LEU A 85 -6.59 -11.17 -4.01
C LEU A 85 -7.60 -11.57 -2.95
N THR A 86 -8.78 -10.96 -3.00
CA THR A 86 -9.93 -11.33 -2.18
C THR A 86 -11.21 -10.79 -2.82
N TYR A 87 -12.34 -11.41 -2.48
CA TYR A 87 -13.67 -10.91 -2.79
C TYR A 87 -14.12 -9.93 -1.72
N PHE A 88 -14.75 -8.83 -2.12
CA PHE A 88 -15.40 -7.91 -1.20
C PHE A 88 -16.87 -8.25 -1.11
N VAL A 89 -17.43 -8.17 0.09
CA VAL A 89 -18.85 -8.47 0.34
C VAL A 89 -19.46 -7.37 1.20
N ALA A 90 -20.68 -6.98 0.86
CA ALA A 90 -21.54 -6.16 1.70
C ALA A 90 -22.82 -6.96 2.01
N GLU A 91 -23.09 -7.23 3.30
CA GLU A 91 -24.25 -8.03 3.70
C GLU A 91 -25.55 -7.22 3.58
N GLN A 92 -26.63 -7.86 3.11
CA GLN A 92 -27.99 -7.32 3.12
C GLN A 92 -28.67 -7.59 4.46
N GLU A 93 -29.59 -6.72 4.86
CA GLU A 93 -30.31 -6.82 6.14
C GLU A 93 -31.43 -7.89 6.10
N ASP A 94 -32.03 -8.15 4.93
CA ASP A 94 -32.99 -9.25 4.71
C ASP A 94 -32.32 -10.39 3.90
N PRO A 95 -32.28 -11.64 4.42
CA PRO A 95 -31.68 -12.79 3.74
C PRO A 95 -32.39 -13.22 2.44
N ARG A 96 -33.53 -12.60 2.10
CA ARG A 96 -34.26 -12.85 0.85
C ARG A 96 -33.81 -11.99 -0.33
N ASP A 97 -33.00 -10.96 -0.09
CA ASP A 97 -32.44 -10.14 -1.16
C ASP A 97 -31.11 -10.71 -1.67
N PRO A 98 -30.84 -10.66 -2.99
CA PRO A 98 -29.61 -11.20 -3.55
C PRO A 98 -28.37 -10.47 -3.01
N THR A 99 -27.34 -11.24 -2.68
CA THR A 99 -26.04 -10.72 -2.28
C THR A 99 -25.43 -9.90 -3.42
N ALA A 100 -25.09 -8.65 -3.14
CA ALA A 100 -24.32 -7.82 -4.05
C ALA A 100 -22.85 -8.26 -3.98
N TYR A 101 -22.30 -8.70 -5.12
CA TYR A 101 -20.89 -9.06 -5.30
C TYR A 101 -20.14 -7.93 -6.00
#